data_AF-A0A7Z9PY95-F1
#
_entry.id   AF-A0A7Z9PY95-F1
#
_cell.length_a   1.000
_cell.length_b   1.000
_cell.length_c   1.000
_cell.angle_alpha   90.00
_cell.angle_beta   90.00
_cell.angle_gamma   90.00
#
_symmetry.space_group_name_H-M   'P 1'
#
loop_
_entity.id
_entity.type
_entity.pdbx_description
1 polymer ?
#
loop_
_entity_poly.entity_id
_entity_poly.type
_entity_poly.pdbx_seq_one_letter_code
_entity_poly.pdbx_strand_id
1 'polypeptide(L)'
;MGKLGRGSEDKVKPVLKKGLKDSHPYVRSEAVSGLAFLKITDAIPDMMPLLDDSEKNTYNLSFKNLLGQNDSVHHDGSAWSRVDDAVLRGLQSMTFMTKDKKFEYGKIEPKTKDADIAREVGRAKQWYEKNKGSL
;
A
#
# COMPACT_ATOMS: atom_id res chain seq x y z
N MET A 1 -4.58 -18.55 2.20
CA MET A 1 -4.90 -18.00 3.54
C MET A 1 -5.08 -16.50 3.38
N GLY A 2 -6.14 -15.82 3.85
CA GLY A 2 -7.42 -16.25 4.39
C GLY A 2 -8.48 -15.27 3.88
N LYS A 3 -9.62 -15.78 3.40
CA LYS A 3 -10.79 -14.93 3.15
C LYS A 3 -11.44 -14.66 4.50
N LEU A 4 -11.52 -13.39 4.88
CA LEU A 4 -12.50 -12.98 5.87
C LEU A 4 -13.90 -13.30 5.30
N GLY A 5 -14.86 -13.68 6.14
CA GLY A 5 -16.24 -13.84 5.67
C GLY A 5 -16.76 -12.50 5.13
N ARG A 6 -17.66 -12.48 4.14
CA ARG A 6 -18.18 -11.23 3.53
C ARG A 6 -18.60 -10.18 4.57
N GLY A 7 -19.24 -10.61 5.67
CA GLY A 7 -19.69 -9.70 6.74
C GLY A 7 -18.57 -9.01 7.55
N SER A 8 -17.33 -9.50 7.47
CA SER A 8 -16.15 -8.81 8.03
C SER A 8 -15.50 -7.85 7.03
N GLU A 9 -15.56 -8.12 5.72
CA GLU A 9 -15.05 -7.21 4.70
C GLU A 9 -15.82 -5.89 4.69
N ASP A 10 -17.16 -5.95 4.77
CA ASP A 10 -18.03 -4.77 4.80
C ASP A 10 -17.77 -3.85 6.01
N LYS A 11 -17.33 -4.42 7.14
CA LYS A 11 -16.98 -3.66 8.35
C LYS A 11 -15.57 -3.10 8.30
N VAL A 12 -14.63 -3.82 7.70
CA VAL A 12 -13.21 -3.45 7.68
C VAL A 12 -12.91 -2.44 6.57
N LYS A 13 -13.59 -2.54 5.43
CA LYS A 13 -13.38 -1.65 4.27
C LYS A 13 -13.48 -0.16 4.60
N PRO A 14 -14.50 0.36 5.31
CA PRO A 14 -14.56 1.78 5.65
C PRO A 14 -13.39 2.23 6.53
N VAL A 15 -12.93 1.38 7.45
CA VAL A 15 -11.81 1.66 8.34
C VAL A 15 -10.51 1.76 7.55
N LEU A 16 -10.27 0.81 6.63
CA LEU A 16 -9.10 0.86 5.75
C LEU A 16 -9.13 2.07 4.81
N LYS A 17 -10.28 2.37 4.18
CA LYS A 17 -10.42 3.58 3.34
C LYS A 17 -10.17 4.87 4.13
N LYS A 18 -10.56 4.92 5.41
CA LYS A 18 -10.21 6.04 6.30
C LYS A 18 -8.70 6.13 6.54
N GLY A 19 -8.05 4.99 6.77
CA GLY A 19 -6.60 4.91 6.98
C GLY A 19 -5.76 5.42 5.81
N LEU A 20 -6.27 5.36 4.57
CA LEU A 20 -5.61 5.96 3.40
C LEU A 20 -5.38 7.47 3.53
N LYS A 21 -6.11 8.15 4.42
CA LYS A 21 -6.03 9.60 4.66
C LYS A 21 -5.38 9.93 6.01
N ASP A 22 -4.78 8.94 6.67
CA ASP A 22 -4.17 9.16 7.98
C ASP A 22 -2.96 10.10 7.89
N SER A 23 -2.76 10.89 8.94
CA SER A 23 -1.60 11.77 9.07
C SER A 23 -0.27 11.03 9.03
N HIS A 24 -0.22 9.77 9.50
CA HIS A 24 1.03 9.02 9.59
C HIS A 24 1.25 8.13 8.35
N PRO A 25 2.38 8.26 7.62
CA PRO A 25 2.65 7.49 6.40
C PRO A 25 2.65 5.97 6.59
N TYR A 26 3.02 5.50 7.78
CA TYR A 26 2.91 4.08 8.12
C TYR A 26 1.46 3.59 8.05
N VAL A 27 0.52 4.32 8.64
CA VAL A 27 -0.91 3.96 8.65
C VAL A 27 -1.48 3.97 7.22
N ARG A 28 -1.08 4.93 6.39
CA ARG A 28 -1.51 4.98 4.98
C ARG A 28 -1.05 3.74 4.20
N SER A 29 0.20 3.32 4.42
CA SER A 29 0.77 2.14 3.78
C SER A 29 0.13 0.84 4.27
N GLU A 30 -0.14 0.73 5.57
CA GLU A 30 -0.86 -0.43 6.14
C GLU A 30 -2.31 -0.50 5.67
N ALA A 31 -2.98 0.65 5.50
CA ALA A 31 -4.31 0.69 4.90
C ALA A 31 -4.31 0.13 3.47
N VAL A 32 -3.32 0.51 2.65
CA VAL A 32 -3.10 -0.07 1.32
C VAL A 32 -2.87 -1.57 1.38
N SER A 33 -1.95 -2.03 2.25
CA SER A 33 -1.63 -3.46 2.43
C SER A 33 -2.87 -4.26 2.85
N GLY A 34 -3.67 -3.74 3.78
CA GLY A 34 -4.92 -4.34 4.23
C GLY A 34 -5.94 -4.49 3.09
N LEU A 35 -6.15 -3.43 2.30
CA LEU A 35 -7.05 -3.48 1.14
C LEU A 35 -6.59 -4.51 0.10
N ALA A 36 -5.28 -4.59 -0.13
CA ALA A 36 -4.68 -5.52 -1.08
C ALA A 36 -4.71 -6.97 -0.60
N PHE A 37 -4.48 -7.21 0.70
CA PHE A 37 -4.58 -8.52 1.33
C PHE A 37 -6.00 -9.07 1.26
N LEU A 38 -6.99 -8.20 1.54
CA LEU A 38 -8.41 -8.55 1.50
C LEU A 38 -9.02 -8.50 0.09
N LYS A 39 -8.26 -8.12 -0.93
CA LYS A 39 -8.70 -8.04 -2.34
C LYS A 39 -9.93 -7.14 -2.54
N ILE A 40 -9.98 -6.01 -1.83
CA ILE A 40 -11.07 -5.02 -1.93
C ILE A 40 -10.82 -4.12 -3.15
N THR A 41 -11.01 -4.66 -4.37
CA THR A 41 -10.61 -4.01 -5.64
C THR A 41 -11.32 -2.70 -5.93
N ASP A 42 -12.54 -2.50 -5.44
CA ASP A 42 -13.28 -1.24 -5.59
C ASP A 42 -12.76 -0.10 -4.67
N ALA A 43 -11.66 -0.34 -3.95
CA ALA A 43 -10.88 0.68 -3.26
C ALA A 43 -9.67 1.17 -4.08
N ILE A 44 -9.39 0.58 -5.25
CA ILE A 44 -8.29 1.03 -6.13
C ILE A 44 -8.37 2.54 -6.40
N PRO A 45 -9.53 3.14 -6.76
CA PRO A 45 -9.63 4.59 -6.96
C PRO A 45 -9.18 5.42 -5.75
N ASP A 46 -9.48 4.96 -4.53
CA ASP A 46 -9.12 5.67 -3.29
C ASP A 46 -7.61 5.62 -3.00
N MET A 47 -6.90 4.62 -3.51
CA MET A 47 -5.45 4.46 -3.35
C MET A 47 -4.64 5.30 -4.35
N MET A 48 -5.21 5.64 -5.51
CA MET A 48 -4.46 6.32 -6.58
C MET A 48 -3.85 7.67 -6.20
N PRO A 49 -4.48 8.52 -5.36
CA PRO A 49 -3.84 9.76 -4.90
C PRO A 49 -2.53 9.54 -4.12
N LEU A 50 -2.37 8.38 -3.47
CA LEU A 50 -1.16 8.03 -2.72
C LEU A 50 0.02 7.64 -3.62
N LEU A 51 -0.16 7.55 -4.95
CA LEU A 51 0.96 7.42 -5.87
C LEU A 51 1.87 8.65 -5.90
N ASP A 52 1.38 9.80 -5.42
CA ASP A 52 2.16 11.04 -5.26
C ASP A 52 2.78 11.17 -3.85
N ASP A 53 2.54 10.19 -2.98
CA ASP A 53 3.03 10.17 -1.60
C ASP A 53 4.36 9.42 -1.49
N SER A 54 5.45 10.19 -1.47
CA SER A 54 6.81 9.66 -1.33
C SER A 54 7.30 9.62 0.12
N GLU A 55 6.43 9.89 1.10
CA GLU A 55 6.82 9.88 2.51
C GLU A 55 7.33 8.51 2.96
N LYS A 56 8.29 8.52 3.89
CA LYS A 56 8.82 7.29 4.46
C LYS A 56 7.80 6.67 5.41
N ASN A 57 7.45 5.41 5.16
CA ASN A 57 6.54 4.63 6.00
C ASN A 57 7.28 3.77 7.04
N THR A 58 8.47 4.21 7.47
CA THR A 58 9.25 3.57 8.53
C THR A 58 8.96 4.21 9.88
N TYR A 59 9.17 3.46 10.97
CA TYR A 59 9.18 4.04 12.30
C TYR A 59 10.18 3.36 13.22
N ASN A 60 10.61 4.11 14.23
CA ASN A 60 11.40 3.64 15.36
C ASN A 60 10.68 4.10 16.63
N LEU A 61 10.27 3.15 17.45
CA LEU A 61 9.68 3.43 18.75
C LEU A 61 10.64 2.94 19.82
N SER A 62 10.92 3.78 20.80
CA SER A 62 11.65 3.41 22.01
C SER A 62 10.72 3.58 23.20
N PHE A 63 10.69 2.60 24.09
CA PHE A 63 9.77 2.59 25.23
C PHE A 63 10.37 1.83 26.42
N LYS A 64 9.68 1.92 27.56
CA LYS A 64 9.96 1.07 28.73
C LYS A 64 9.05 -0.14 28.68
N ASN A 65 9.63 -1.35 28.63
CA ASN A 65 8.83 -2.57 28.66
C ASN A 65 8.28 -2.86 30.07
N LEU A 66 7.50 -3.92 30.20
CA LEU A 66 6.85 -4.31 31.47
C LEU A 66 7.84 -4.64 32.60
N LEU A 67 9.12 -4.85 32.28
CA LEU A 67 10.19 -5.11 33.24
C LEU A 67 10.95 -3.81 33.63
N GLY A 68 10.52 -2.64 33.13
CA GLY A 68 11.19 -1.35 33.35
C GLY A 68 12.47 -1.14 32.55
N GLN A 69 12.78 -2.05 31.62
CA GLN A 69 13.97 -1.99 30.76
C GLN A 69 13.71 -1.10 29.54
N ASN A 70 14.77 -0.48 29.00
CA ASN A 70 14.68 0.21 27.71
C ASN A 70 14.52 -0.83 26.61
N ASP A 71 13.54 -0.62 25.74
CA ASP A 71 13.23 -1.49 24.62
C ASP A 71 12.93 -0.66 23.38
N SER A 72 12.97 -1.28 22.21
CA SER A 72 12.64 -0.62 20.96
C SER A 72 12.01 -1.54 19.92
N VAL A 73 11.18 -0.95 19.06
CA VAL A 73 10.62 -1.59 17.88
C VAL A 73 10.99 -0.75 16.66
N HIS A 74 11.55 -1.44 15.67
CA HIS A 74 11.83 -0.89 14.35
C HIS A 74 10.88 -1.52 13.32
N HIS A 75 10.41 -0.71 12.37
CA HIS A 75 9.66 -1.19 11.23
C HIS A 75 10.14 -0.52 9.94
N ASP A 76 10.51 -1.35 8.95
CA ASP A 76 11.05 -0.91 7.65
C ASP A 76 9.98 -0.40 6.67
N GLY A 77 8.70 -0.62 6.99
CA GLY A 77 7.57 -0.19 6.18
C GLY A 77 7.33 -1.13 5.01
N SER A 78 7.01 -0.57 3.84
CA SER A 78 6.96 -1.33 2.59
C SER A 78 8.38 -1.70 2.12
N ALA A 79 8.51 -2.51 1.07
CA ALA A 79 9.81 -3.01 0.62
C ALA A 79 10.82 -1.90 0.24
N TRP A 80 10.32 -0.72 -0.17
CA TRP A 80 11.15 0.45 -0.44
C TRP A 80 10.96 1.60 0.54
N SER A 81 10.31 1.32 1.67
CA SER A 81 10.08 2.25 2.77
C SER A 81 9.36 3.53 2.36
N ARG A 82 8.41 3.43 1.40
CA ARG A 82 7.65 4.57 0.86
C ARG A 82 6.18 4.23 0.65
N VAL A 83 5.31 5.22 0.84
CA VAL A 83 3.86 5.03 0.66
C VAL A 83 3.51 4.67 -0.80
N ASP A 84 4.07 5.38 -1.78
CA ASP A 84 3.84 5.09 -3.20
C ASP A 84 4.26 3.67 -3.64
N ASP A 85 5.38 3.13 -3.14
CA ASP A 85 5.75 1.71 -3.34
C ASP A 85 4.69 0.75 -2.77
N ALA A 86 4.14 1.05 -1.57
CA ALA A 86 3.06 0.24 -1.02
C ALA A 86 1.85 0.21 -1.97
N VAL A 87 1.50 1.34 -2.58
CA VAL A 87 0.41 1.45 -3.57
C VAL A 87 0.71 0.61 -4.81
N LEU A 88 1.92 0.68 -5.36
CA LEU A 88 2.32 -0.09 -6.54
C LEU A 88 2.22 -1.60 -6.30
N ARG A 89 2.68 -2.07 -5.13
CA ARG A 89 2.57 -3.48 -4.71
C ARG A 89 1.13 -3.89 -4.47
N GLY A 90 0.36 -3.04 -3.80
CA GLY A 90 -1.05 -3.25 -3.54
C GLY A 90 -1.82 -3.42 -4.86
N LEU A 91 -1.58 -2.50 -5.80
CA LEU A 91 -2.20 -2.51 -7.12
C LEU A 91 -1.86 -3.79 -7.91
N GLN A 92 -0.59 -4.19 -7.96
CA GLN A 92 -0.17 -5.45 -8.58
C GLN A 92 -0.88 -6.66 -7.95
N SER A 93 -0.93 -6.71 -6.62
CA SER A 93 -1.57 -7.80 -5.87
C SER A 93 -3.07 -7.89 -6.16
N MET A 94 -3.76 -6.75 -6.21
CA MET A 94 -5.22 -6.69 -6.40
C MET A 94 -5.63 -7.02 -7.83
N THR A 95 -4.82 -6.63 -8.81
CA THR A 95 -5.07 -6.85 -10.24
C THR A 95 -4.46 -8.17 -10.75
N PHE A 96 -3.79 -8.94 -9.89
CA PHE A 96 -3.15 -10.20 -10.30
C PHE A 96 -4.10 -11.20 -10.99
N MET A 97 -5.36 -11.24 -10.54
CA MET A 97 -6.39 -12.15 -11.10
C MET A 97 -7.13 -11.55 -12.30
N THR A 98 -6.95 -10.26 -12.60
CA THR A 98 -7.60 -9.60 -13.74
C THR A 98 -6.74 -9.77 -14.98
N LYS A 99 -7.01 -10.82 -15.77
CA LYS A 99 -6.17 -11.28 -16.90
C LYS A 99 -5.60 -10.13 -17.76
N ASP A 100 -6.46 -9.38 -18.43
CA ASP A 100 -6.13 -8.31 -19.39
C ASP A 100 -5.80 -6.96 -18.74
N LYS A 101 -6.11 -6.82 -17.44
CA LYS A 101 -5.97 -5.56 -16.68
C LYS A 101 -4.97 -5.68 -15.54
N LYS A 102 -4.14 -6.71 -15.53
CA LYS A 102 -3.08 -6.86 -14.53
C LYS A 102 -2.11 -5.69 -14.61
N PHE A 103 -1.85 -5.05 -13.48
CA PHE A 103 -0.74 -4.11 -13.33
C PHE A 103 0.52 -4.88 -12.93
N GLU A 104 1.61 -4.66 -13.66
CA GLU A 104 2.89 -5.31 -13.39
C GLU A 104 3.90 -4.30 -12.85
N TYR A 105 4.04 -4.32 -11.52
CA TYR A 105 5.07 -3.54 -10.84
C TYR A 105 6.46 -4.08 -11.20
N GLY A 106 7.26 -3.24 -11.85
CA GLY A 106 8.57 -3.59 -12.37
C GLY A 106 9.65 -3.75 -11.29
N LYS A 107 10.82 -4.24 -11.71
CA LYS A 107 11.99 -4.31 -10.85
C LYS A 107 12.46 -2.89 -10.47
N ILE A 108 12.84 -2.75 -9.21
CA ILE A 108 13.45 -1.55 -8.65
C ILE A 108 14.88 -1.91 -8.26
N GLU A 109 15.86 -1.15 -8.75
CA GLU A 109 17.26 -1.34 -8.36
C GLU A 109 17.58 -0.43 -7.17
N PRO A 110 18.25 -0.92 -6.11
CA PRO A 110 18.57 -0.11 -4.94
C PRO A 110 19.32 1.20 -5.28
N LYS A 111 20.17 1.18 -6.31
CA LYS A 111 20.98 2.33 -6.76
C LYS A 111 20.16 3.41 -7.48
N THR A 112 19.04 3.05 -8.10
CA THR A 112 18.17 3.95 -8.86
C THR A 112 16.75 3.98 -8.30
N LYS A 113 16.58 3.57 -7.04
CA LYS A 113 15.30 3.34 -6.37
C LYS A 113 14.27 4.45 -6.63
N ASP A 114 14.64 5.70 -6.39
CA ASP A 114 13.68 6.81 -6.50
C ASP A 114 13.25 7.08 -7.94
N ALA A 115 14.18 6.95 -8.91
CA ALA A 115 13.87 7.07 -10.34
C ALA A 115 13.03 5.89 -10.84
N ASP A 116 13.34 4.68 -10.39
CA ASP A 116 12.58 3.48 -10.73
C ASP A 116 11.15 3.55 -10.17
N ILE A 117 10.97 3.95 -8.90
CA ILE A 117 9.64 4.14 -8.30
C ILE A 117 8.87 5.21 -9.06
N ALA A 118 9.49 6.35 -9.39
CA ALA A 118 8.83 7.40 -10.17
C ALA A 118 8.37 6.92 -11.56
N ARG A 119 9.19 6.09 -12.24
CA ARG A 119 8.79 5.43 -13.50
C ARG A 119 7.56 4.55 -13.28
N GLU A 120 7.55 3.73 -12.25
CA GLU A 120 6.44 2.81 -11.95
C GLU A 120 5.17 3.55 -11.52
N VAL A 121 5.29 4.66 -10.79
CA VAL A 121 4.19 5.60 -10.50
C VAL A 121 3.58 6.12 -11.80
N GLY A 122 4.40 6.56 -12.75
CA GLY A 122 3.92 7.01 -14.06
C GLY A 122 3.16 5.92 -14.81
N ARG A 123 3.69 4.69 -14.81
CA ARG A 123 3.03 3.51 -15.43
C ARG A 123 1.71 3.19 -14.74
N ALA A 124 1.65 3.25 -13.41
CA ALA A 124 0.44 3.00 -12.64
C ALA A 124 -0.67 4.02 -12.93
N LYS A 125 -0.32 5.31 -13.02
CA LYS A 125 -1.26 6.37 -13.41
C LYS A 125 -1.81 6.15 -14.82
N GLN A 126 -0.96 5.86 -15.80
CA GLN A 126 -1.38 5.55 -17.16
C GLN A 126 -2.28 4.31 -17.22
N TRP A 127 -1.91 3.25 -16.49
CA TRP A 127 -2.74 2.06 -16.36
C TRP A 127 -4.10 2.39 -15.75
N TYR A 128 -4.16 3.19 -14.70
CA TYR A 128 -5.42 3.55 -14.04
C TYR A 128 -6.33 4.32 -14.99
N GLU A 129 -5.81 5.33 -15.69
CA GLU A 129 -6.57 6.12 -16.65
C GLU A 129 -7.18 5.25 -17.77
N LYS A 130 -6.46 4.22 -18.23
CA LYS A 130 -6.95 3.28 -19.25
C LYS A 130 -8.06 2.35 -18.72
N ASN A 131 -8.06 2.04 -17.42
CA ASN A 131 -8.91 0.98 -16.86
C ASN A 131 -10.05 1.49 -15.97
N LYS A 132 -9.98 2.71 -15.44
CA LYS A 132 -10.88 3.26 -14.41
C LYS A 132 -12.37 3.22 -14.74
N GLY A 133 -12.76 3.23 -16.01
CA GLY A 133 -14.16 3.08 -16.42
C GLY A 133 -14.74 1.68 -16.20
N SER A 134 -13.91 0.72 -15.79
CA SER A 134 -14.26 -0.69 -15.61
C SER A 134 -13.71 -1.30 -14.32
N LEU A 135 -13.20 -0.46 -13.42
CA LEU A 135 -12.71 -0.81 -12.09
C LEU A 135 -13.81 -0.66 -11.04
#